data_AF-A0AAW1D8R8-F1
#
_entry.id   AF-A0AAW1D8R8-F1
#
_cell.length_a   1.000
_cell.length_b   1.000
_cell.length_c   1.000
_cell.angle_alpha   90.00
_cell.angle_beta   90.00
_cell.angle_gamma   90.00
#
_symmetry.space_group_name_H-M   'P 1'
#
loop_
_entity.id
_entity.type
_entity.pdbx_description
1 polymer ?
#
loop_
_entity_poly.entity_id
_entity_poly.type
_entity_poly.pdbx_seq_one_letter_code
_entity_poly.pdbx_strand_id
1 'polypeptide(L)'
;MKSISSSSSSSKRGDGSYTTVPEEYDSSEREACFYLYTRPLDSAVLSETNHVPLNHWALVADFVDVTVRTMEGNLSDGKLMPYYHKDYPRGGGRFYKLITLRTSPRNLRRITINNPLNGSTYVATSNNCQSWVRKAAEMISWRLADSLSKFRSTEDNLVVGIGPKIFSIMFGGRS
;
A
#
# COMPACT_ATOMS: atom_id res chain seq x y z
N MET A 1 32.37 -20.90 -42.92
CA MET A 1 33.28 -19.97 -42.21
C MET A 1 32.43 -18.99 -41.42
N LYS A 2 32.96 -18.55 -40.28
CA LYS A 2 32.24 -18.13 -39.06
C LYS A 2 31.54 -16.78 -39.17
N SER A 3 30.31 -16.72 -38.66
CA SER A 3 29.55 -15.52 -38.34
C SER A 3 30.21 -14.76 -37.18
N ILE A 4 30.36 -13.44 -37.29
CA ILE A 4 30.81 -12.58 -36.19
C ILE A 4 29.64 -11.71 -35.75
N SER A 5 29.08 -12.08 -34.61
CA SER A 5 28.10 -11.30 -33.87
C SER A 5 28.85 -10.24 -33.06
N SER A 6 28.59 -8.96 -33.31
CA SER A 6 29.10 -7.87 -32.48
C SER A 6 28.19 -7.67 -31.27
N SER A 7 28.62 -8.23 -30.14
CA SER A 7 28.02 -8.05 -28.82
C SER A 7 28.50 -6.72 -28.22
N SER A 8 27.60 -5.77 -28.01
CA SER A 8 27.91 -4.53 -27.29
C SER A 8 27.48 -4.67 -25.83
N SER A 9 28.49 -4.72 -24.98
CA SER A 9 28.52 -4.99 -23.56
C SER A 9 27.64 -4.04 -22.73
N SER A 10 26.72 -4.61 -21.98
CA SER A 10 25.96 -3.95 -20.92
C SER A 10 26.89 -3.67 -19.72
N SER A 11 27.12 -2.39 -19.45
CA SER A 11 27.87 -1.94 -18.28
C SER A 11 27.00 -2.13 -17.03
N LYS A 12 27.35 -3.12 -16.21
CA LYS A 12 26.84 -3.29 -14.84
C LYS A 12 27.39 -2.14 -14.00
N ARG A 13 26.50 -1.22 -13.60
CA ARG A 13 26.68 -0.39 -12.41
C ARG A 13 25.61 -0.82 -11.40
N GLY A 14 26.04 -1.57 -10.40
CA GLY A 14 25.29 -1.71 -9.16
C GLY A 14 25.65 -0.54 -8.26
N ASP A 15 24.64 0.20 -7.81
CA ASP A 15 24.49 0.76 -6.47
C ASP A 15 23.24 1.67 -6.46
N GLY A 16 22.42 1.56 -5.42
CA GLY A 16 21.13 2.27 -5.27
C GLY A 16 19.97 1.29 -5.17
N SER A 17 19.47 1.09 -3.94
CA SER A 17 18.23 0.35 -3.66
C SER A 17 17.02 1.06 -4.28
N TYR A 18 16.82 0.89 -5.57
CA TYR A 18 15.57 1.24 -6.22
C TYR A 18 14.52 0.25 -5.73
N THR A 19 13.63 0.68 -4.86
CA THR A 19 12.37 -0.02 -4.58
C THR A 19 11.57 -0.07 -5.86
N THR A 20 11.84 -1.08 -6.68
CA THR A 20 11.12 -1.33 -7.92
C THR A 20 9.76 -1.88 -7.55
N VAL A 21 8.72 -1.07 -7.77
CA VAL A 21 7.33 -1.51 -7.72
C VAL A 21 7.18 -2.70 -8.70
N PRO A 22 6.90 -3.93 -8.22
CA PRO A 22 6.93 -5.13 -9.05
C PRO A 22 5.89 -5.06 -10.17
N GLU A 23 6.14 -5.72 -11.30
CA GLU A 23 5.21 -5.75 -12.42
C GLU A 23 3.83 -6.31 -12.06
N GLU A 24 2.79 -5.75 -12.67
CA GLU A 24 1.40 -6.20 -12.50
C GLU A 24 0.74 -6.40 -13.86
N TYR A 25 0.58 -7.68 -14.19
CA TYR A 25 0.02 -8.12 -15.46
C TYR A 25 -1.51 -8.24 -15.42
N ASP A 26 -2.12 -8.28 -14.23
CA ASP A 26 -3.57 -8.36 -14.11
C ASP A 26 -4.24 -7.01 -14.39
N SER A 27 -4.80 -6.88 -15.59
CA SER A 27 -5.59 -5.72 -16.02
C SER A 27 -7.10 -5.88 -15.86
N SER A 28 -7.57 -7.01 -15.33
CA SER A 28 -9.01 -7.27 -15.25
C SER A 28 -9.65 -6.33 -14.24
N GLU A 29 -10.64 -5.57 -14.68
CA GLU A 29 -11.44 -4.75 -13.78
C GLU A 29 -12.42 -5.61 -13.00
N ARG A 30 -12.41 -5.47 -11.68
CA ARG A 30 -13.37 -6.12 -10.80
C ARG A 30 -13.59 -5.28 -9.55
N GLU A 31 -14.60 -5.63 -8.78
CA GLU A 31 -14.87 -4.95 -7.52
C GLU A 31 -13.73 -5.19 -6.53
N ALA A 32 -13.34 -4.12 -5.84
CA ALA A 32 -12.38 -4.12 -4.77
C ALA A 32 -12.92 -3.33 -3.58
N CYS A 33 -12.88 -3.94 -2.40
CA CYS A 33 -13.11 -3.26 -1.13
C CYS A 33 -11.81 -2.57 -0.71
N PHE A 34 -11.85 -1.26 -0.58
CA PHE A 34 -10.73 -0.47 -0.09
C PHE A 34 -10.77 -0.34 1.42
N TYR A 35 -9.61 -0.50 2.04
CA TYR A 35 -9.36 -0.33 3.46
C TYR A 35 -8.19 0.61 3.69
N LEU A 36 -8.29 1.44 4.71
CA LEU A 36 -7.13 2.11 5.31
C LEU A 36 -6.56 1.17 6.38
N TYR A 37 -5.32 0.74 6.20
CA TYR A 37 -4.54 0.11 7.25
C TYR A 37 -3.76 1.18 8.01
N THR A 38 -3.83 1.17 9.34
CA THR A 38 -3.04 2.03 10.21
C THR A 38 -2.25 1.21 11.23
N ARG A 39 -1.01 1.58 11.50
CA ARG A 39 -0.25 1.06 12.65
C ARG A 39 0.55 2.17 13.31
N PRO A 40 0.73 2.17 14.64
CA PRO A 40 1.68 3.05 15.30
C PRO A 40 3.08 2.87 14.72
N LEU A 41 3.82 3.96 14.57
CA LEU A 41 5.27 3.92 14.39
C LEU A 41 5.92 3.98 15.76
N ASP A 42 6.75 2.98 16.09
CA ASP A 42 7.56 2.98 17.30
C ASP A 42 8.61 4.11 17.18
N SER A 43 8.27 5.28 17.72
CA SER A 43 9.14 6.46 17.70
C SER A 43 10.18 6.34 18.82
N ALA A 44 11.32 5.71 18.54
CA ALA A 44 12.46 5.66 19.47
C ALA A 44 13.31 6.96 19.51
N VAL A 45 13.02 8.00 18.71
CA VAL A 45 13.93 9.15 18.53
C VAL A 45 13.22 10.51 18.48
N LEU A 46 12.22 10.74 19.34
CA LEU A 46 11.75 12.10 19.63
C LEU A 46 11.53 12.22 21.13
N SER A 47 12.64 12.31 21.86
CA SER A 47 12.68 12.72 23.26
C SER A 47 12.09 14.13 23.41
N GLU A 48 11.11 14.25 24.30
CA GLU A 48 10.71 15.47 24.99
C GLU A 48 10.20 16.63 24.11
N THR A 49 8.91 16.55 23.76
CA THR A 49 7.87 17.60 23.86
C THR A 49 6.83 17.40 22.75
N ASN A 50 5.58 17.13 23.15
CA ASN A 50 4.38 17.03 22.31
C ASN A 50 4.34 15.86 21.31
N HIS A 51 4.34 14.64 21.83
CA HIS A 51 4.15 13.40 21.06
C HIS A 51 2.80 13.40 20.31
N VAL A 52 2.79 13.80 19.05
CA VAL A 52 1.76 13.36 18.11
C VAL A 52 2.15 11.96 17.67
N PRO A 53 1.43 10.90 18.07
CA PRO A 53 1.75 9.55 17.64
C PRO A 53 1.64 9.47 16.11
N LEU A 54 2.79 9.25 15.46
CA LEU A 54 2.82 9.06 14.02
C LEU A 54 2.31 7.67 13.71
N ASN A 55 1.21 7.61 12.94
CA ASN A 55 0.70 6.36 12.41
C ASN A 55 1.18 6.18 10.98
N HIS A 56 1.65 4.97 10.69
CA HIS A 56 1.89 4.51 9.33
C HIS A 56 0.57 4.18 8.65
N TRP A 57 0.39 4.65 7.42
CA TRP A 57 -0.81 4.40 6.62
C TRP A 57 -0.45 3.58 5.38
N ALA A 58 -1.29 2.60 5.09
CA ALA A 58 -1.29 1.88 3.81
C ALA A 58 -2.72 1.78 3.28
N LEU A 59 -2.86 1.83 1.96
CA LEU A 59 -4.13 1.64 1.27
C LEU A 59 -4.20 0.21 0.75
N VAL A 60 -5.21 -0.52 1.17
CA VAL A 60 -5.39 -1.95 0.86
C VAL A 60 -6.62 -2.12 -0.01
N ALA A 61 -6.50 -2.82 -1.12
CA ALA A 61 -7.59 -3.21 -2.00
C ALA A 61 -7.75 -4.73 -1.94
N ASP A 62 -8.88 -5.19 -1.38
CA ASP A 62 -9.28 -6.59 -1.36
C ASP A 62 -10.27 -6.84 -2.49
N PHE A 63 -9.85 -7.58 -3.50
CA PHE A 63 -10.64 -7.86 -4.69
C PHE A 63 -11.61 -9.04 -4.44
N VAL A 64 -12.73 -9.06 -5.16
CA VAL A 64 -13.75 -10.13 -5.04
C VAL A 64 -13.22 -11.55 -5.29
N ASP A 65 -12.09 -11.67 -6.01
CA ASP A 65 -11.39 -12.94 -6.25
C ASP A 65 -10.37 -13.29 -5.15
N VAL A 66 -10.51 -12.66 -3.97
CA VAL A 66 -9.68 -12.81 -2.76
C VAL A 66 -8.21 -12.43 -2.94
N THR A 67 -7.86 -11.80 -4.04
CA THR A 67 -6.52 -11.23 -4.24
C THR A 67 -6.43 -9.86 -3.60
N VAL A 68 -5.25 -9.53 -3.05
CA VAL A 68 -5.06 -8.28 -2.30
C VAL A 68 -3.99 -7.45 -2.97
N ARG A 69 -4.14 -6.12 -2.95
CA ARG A 69 -3.09 -5.19 -3.31
C ARG A 69 -2.94 -4.12 -2.22
N THR A 70 -1.73 -3.98 -1.72
CA THR A 70 -1.36 -2.99 -0.70
C THR A 70 -0.46 -1.95 -1.34
N MET A 71 -0.78 -0.68 -1.13
CA MET A 71 -0.04 0.47 -1.64
C MET A 71 0.30 1.41 -0.49
N GLU A 72 1.56 1.83 -0.40
CA GLU A 72 2.00 2.74 0.65
C GLU A 72 3.21 3.57 0.21
N GLY A 73 3.37 4.73 0.84
CA GLY A 73 4.61 5.48 0.81
C GLY A 73 5.41 5.16 2.07
N ASN A 74 6.70 4.84 1.93
CA ASN A 74 7.57 4.55 3.06
C ASN A 74 8.81 5.44 3.04
N LEU A 75 9.40 5.68 4.21
CA LEU A 75 10.67 6.37 4.35
C LEU A 75 11.81 5.43 3.91
N SER A 76 12.58 5.84 2.91
CA SER A 76 13.82 5.19 2.50
C SER A 76 14.81 6.26 2.03
N ASP A 77 16.00 6.28 2.61
CA ASP A 77 17.07 7.25 2.32
C ASP A 77 16.61 8.72 2.36
N GLY A 78 15.81 9.07 3.38
CA GLY A 78 15.26 10.42 3.55
C GLY A 78 14.16 10.81 2.56
N LYS A 79 13.76 9.89 1.69
CA LYS A 79 12.74 10.11 0.64
C LYS A 79 11.51 9.27 0.88
N LEU A 80 10.40 9.73 0.31
CA LEU A 80 9.15 9.03 0.26
C LEU A 80 9.13 8.11 -0.96
N MET A 81 9.28 6.81 -0.72
CA MET A 81 9.39 5.79 -1.77
C MET A 81 8.10 4.97 -1.86
N PRO A 82 7.63 4.64 -3.07
CA PRO A 82 6.43 3.84 -3.25
C PRO A 82 6.70 2.37 -2.95
N TYR A 83 5.72 1.73 -2.32
CA TYR A 83 5.69 0.29 -2.10
C TYR A 83 4.36 -0.28 -2.58
N TYR A 84 4.44 -1.45 -3.22
CA TYR A 84 3.30 -2.17 -3.79
C TYR A 84 3.47 -3.66 -3.52
N HIS A 85 2.52 -4.25 -2.81
CA HIS A 85 2.56 -5.65 -2.40
C HIS A 85 1.28 -6.37 -2.76
N LYS A 86 1.37 -7.69 -2.91
CA LYS A 86 0.24 -8.58 -3.26
C LYS A 86 -0.38 -9.27 -2.03
N ASP A 87 -0.03 -8.80 -0.85
CA ASP A 87 -0.40 -9.36 0.45
C ASP A 87 -0.94 -8.26 1.38
N TYR A 88 -1.64 -8.68 2.42
CA TYR A 88 -2.02 -7.80 3.52
C TYR A 88 -0.77 -7.26 4.26
N PRO A 89 -0.81 -5.99 4.75
CA PRO A 89 0.19 -5.48 5.66
C PRO A 89 0.31 -6.39 6.89
N ARG A 90 1.55 -6.73 7.27
CA ARG A 90 1.84 -7.50 8.48
C ARG A 90 2.03 -6.55 9.67
N GLY A 91 1.71 -7.03 10.87
CA GLY A 91 1.90 -6.31 12.13
C GLY A 91 0.57 -5.94 12.82
N GLY A 92 0.64 -5.53 14.09
CA GLY A 92 -0.51 -5.25 14.96
C GLY A 92 -1.30 -3.98 14.64
N GLY A 93 -1.52 -3.69 13.35
CA GLY A 93 -2.30 -2.55 12.90
C GLY A 93 -3.81 -2.81 12.86
N ARG A 94 -4.55 -1.76 12.50
CA ARG A 94 -6.02 -1.75 12.39
C ARG A 94 -6.41 -1.52 10.93
N PHE A 95 -7.50 -2.16 10.50
CA PHE A 95 -8.08 -1.96 9.18
C PHE A 95 -9.40 -1.23 9.30
N TYR A 96 -9.59 -0.22 8.46
CA TYR A 96 -10.81 0.56 8.39
C TYR A 96 -11.40 0.51 7.00
N LYS A 97 -12.64 0.03 6.88
CA LYS A 97 -13.30 -0.05 5.57
C LYS A 97 -13.60 1.36 5.06
N LEU A 98 -13.20 1.65 3.82
CA LEU A 98 -13.44 2.93 3.17
C LEU A 98 -14.63 2.87 2.21
N ILE A 99 -14.49 2.11 1.12
CA ILE A 99 -15.50 2.04 0.06
C ILE A 99 -15.24 0.83 -0.86
N THR A 100 -16.26 0.37 -1.57
CA THR A 100 -16.12 -0.61 -2.67
C THR A 100 -16.17 0.10 -4.01
N LEU A 101 -15.19 -0.16 -4.87
CA LEU A 101 -15.08 0.44 -6.22
C LEU A 101 -14.62 -0.60 -7.23
N ARG A 102 -14.92 -0.38 -8.52
CA ARG A 102 -14.40 -1.19 -9.61
C ARG A 102 -13.06 -0.65 -10.08
N THR A 103 -12.02 -1.49 -10.10
CA THR A 103 -10.66 -1.13 -10.54
C THR A 103 -9.91 -2.39 -10.98
N SER A 104 -8.67 -2.26 -11.45
CA SER A 104 -7.78 -3.40 -11.73
C SER A 104 -6.47 -3.29 -10.95
N PRO A 105 -5.82 -4.41 -10.61
CA PRO A 105 -4.49 -4.40 -9.99
C PRO A 105 -3.48 -3.55 -10.79
N ARG A 106 -3.48 -3.67 -12.12
CA ARG A 106 -2.61 -2.88 -13.02
C ARG A 106 -2.85 -1.37 -12.86
N ASN A 107 -4.10 -0.94 -12.72
CA ASN A 107 -4.40 0.47 -12.47
C ASN A 107 -3.83 0.94 -11.13
N LEU A 108 -3.99 0.14 -10.07
CA LEU A 108 -3.43 0.44 -8.74
C LEU A 108 -1.90 0.54 -8.76
N ARG A 109 -1.24 -0.37 -9.49
CA ARG A 109 0.22 -0.30 -9.69
C ARG A 109 0.61 1.00 -10.41
N ARG A 110 -0.07 1.34 -11.50
CA ARG A 110 0.17 2.57 -12.26
C ARG A 110 0.07 3.81 -11.35
N ILE A 111 -0.94 3.87 -10.49
CA ILE A 111 -1.12 4.97 -9.53
C ILE A 111 0.02 5.02 -8.52
N THR A 112 0.46 3.85 -8.04
CA THR A 112 1.58 3.76 -7.09
C THR A 112 2.88 4.29 -7.68
N ILE A 113 3.18 3.97 -8.94
CA ILE A 113 4.37 4.46 -9.65
C ILE A 113 4.29 5.95 -9.95
N ASN A 114 3.10 6.43 -10.34
CA ASN A 114 2.89 7.80 -10.77
C ASN A 114 2.45 8.75 -9.65
N ASN A 115 2.49 8.32 -8.38
CA ASN A 115 2.16 9.20 -7.26
C ASN A 115 3.16 10.37 -7.25
N PRO A 116 2.70 11.63 -7.33
CA PRO A 116 3.60 12.79 -7.48
C PRO A 116 4.47 13.04 -6.24
N LEU A 117 4.19 12.38 -5.11
CA LEU A 117 5.02 12.47 -3.91
C LEU A 117 6.20 11.49 -3.93
N ASN A 118 6.29 10.59 -4.92
CA ASN A 118 7.41 9.65 -5.04
C ASN A 118 8.75 10.38 -5.21
N GLY A 119 9.76 9.97 -4.42
CA GLY A 119 11.11 10.53 -4.46
C GLY A 119 11.27 11.90 -3.81
N SER A 120 10.18 12.49 -3.29
CA SER A 120 10.22 13.74 -2.54
C SER A 120 10.79 13.55 -1.13
N THR A 121 11.28 14.63 -0.52
CA THR A 121 11.86 14.60 0.83
C THR A 121 10.80 14.24 1.87
N TYR A 122 11.05 13.21 2.67
CA TYR A 122 10.16 12.81 3.74
C TYR A 122 10.18 13.83 4.88
N VAL A 123 9.00 14.33 5.25
CA VAL A 123 8.81 15.24 6.40
C VAL A 123 7.71 14.67 7.28
N ALA A 124 8.07 14.29 8.51
CA ALA A 124 7.18 13.59 9.43
C ALA A 124 5.83 14.29 9.65
N THR A 125 5.77 15.61 9.55
CA THR A 125 4.58 16.42 9.82
C THR A 125 3.76 16.81 8.59
N SER A 126 4.31 16.75 7.37
CA SER A 126 3.66 17.31 6.18
C SER A 126 3.78 16.47 4.92
N ASN A 127 4.89 15.75 4.72
CA ASN A 127 5.15 14.94 3.54
C ASN A 127 5.59 13.53 3.95
N ASN A 128 4.62 12.74 4.40
CA ASN A 128 4.83 11.42 4.98
C ASN A 128 3.95 10.35 4.31
N CYS A 129 3.91 9.13 4.87
CA CYS A 129 3.09 8.03 4.37
C CYS A 129 1.59 8.37 4.30
N GLN A 130 1.07 9.22 5.19
CA GLN A 130 -0.33 9.63 5.19
C GLN A 130 -0.62 10.57 4.02
N SER A 131 0.24 11.55 3.77
CA SER A 131 0.15 12.42 2.59
C SER A 131 0.22 11.61 1.30
N TRP A 132 1.09 10.59 1.25
CA TRP A 132 1.18 9.65 0.14
C TRP A 132 -0.14 8.92 -0.12
N VAL A 133 -0.73 8.31 0.92
CA VAL A 133 -1.98 7.55 0.82
C VAL A 133 -3.15 8.43 0.42
N ARG A 134 -3.25 9.65 0.97
CA ARG A 134 -4.26 10.64 0.55
C ARG A 134 -4.14 10.93 -0.95
N LYS A 135 -2.91 11.12 -1.43
CA LYS A 135 -2.69 11.40 -2.85
C LYS A 135 -3.04 10.22 -3.75
N ALA A 136 -2.71 8.99 -3.32
CA ALA A 136 -3.10 7.78 -4.04
C ALA A 136 -4.63 7.63 -4.10
N ALA A 137 -5.34 7.91 -3.00
CA ALA A 137 -6.80 7.87 -2.95
C ALA A 137 -7.45 8.85 -3.94
N GLU A 138 -6.96 10.10 -4.01
CA GLU A 138 -7.42 11.10 -4.99
C GLU A 138 -7.24 10.62 -6.44
N MET A 139 -6.09 10.01 -6.74
CA MET A 139 -5.77 9.50 -8.08
C MET A 139 -6.62 8.28 -8.47
N ILE A 140 -7.09 7.49 -7.49
CA ILE A 140 -7.98 6.36 -7.73
C ILE A 140 -9.40 6.86 -8.02
N SER A 141 -9.97 7.68 -7.11
CA SER A 141 -11.25 8.34 -7.33
C SER A 141 -11.53 9.40 -6.27
N TRP A 142 -12.32 10.41 -6.64
CA TRP A 142 -12.81 11.40 -5.69
C TRP A 142 -13.65 10.77 -4.55
N ARG A 143 -14.36 9.66 -4.81
CA ARG A 143 -15.18 8.95 -3.81
C ARG A 143 -14.32 8.27 -2.74
N LEU A 144 -13.18 7.70 -3.14
CA LEU A 144 -12.23 7.11 -2.20
C LEU A 144 -11.56 8.19 -1.37
N ALA A 145 -11.17 9.32 -1.98
CA ALA A 145 -10.62 10.46 -1.26
C ALA A 145 -11.62 11.05 -0.25
N ASP A 146 -12.90 11.17 -0.62
CA ASP A 146 -13.97 11.62 0.28
C ASP A 146 -14.22 10.63 1.43
N SER A 147 -14.22 9.32 1.17
CA SER A 147 -14.31 8.32 2.25
C SER A 147 -13.10 8.39 3.20
N LEU A 148 -11.89 8.55 2.65
CA LEU A 148 -10.66 8.70 3.44
C LEU A 148 -10.62 10.02 4.23
N SER A 149 -11.19 11.12 3.73
CA SER A 149 -11.23 12.39 4.48
C SER A 149 -12.22 12.36 5.65
N LYS A 150 -13.28 11.55 5.53
CA LYS A 150 -14.26 11.27 6.59
C LYS A 150 -13.76 10.25 7.60
N PHE A 151 -12.61 9.62 7.36
CA PHE A 151 -11.97 8.74 8.33
C PHE A 151 -11.75 9.51 9.64
N ARG A 152 -12.55 9.14 10.64
CA ARG A 152 -12.30 9.42 12.04
C ARG A 152 -11.81 8.11 12.64
N SER A 153 -10.86 8.17 13.56
CA SER A 153 -10.37 6.99 14.30
C SER A 153 -11.42 6.43 15.29
N THR A 154 -12.71 6.56 14.98
CA THR A 154 -13.82 6.03 15.76
C THR A 154 -13.93 4.53 15.54
N GLU A 155 -14.26 3.81 16.61
CA GLU A 155 -14.34 2.34 16.65
C GLU A 155 -15.34 1.76 15.62
N ASP A 156 -16.35 2.53 15.20
CA ASP A 156 -17.42 2.07 14.29
C ASP A 156 -16.96 1.63 12.89
N ASN A 157 -15.79 2.10 12.43
CA ASN A 157 -15.24 1.73 11.12
C ASN A 157 -14.18 0.62 11.19
N LEU A 158 -13.88 0.13 12.39
CA LEU A 158 -12.84 -0.85 12.63
C LEU A 158 -13.30 -2.24 12.17
N VAL A 159 -12.55 -2.85 11.27
CA VAL A 159 -12.75 -4.26 10.92
C VAL A 159 -11.78 -5.09 11.76
N VAL A 160 -12.32 -5.81 12.74
CA VAL A 160 -11.58 -6.80 13.51
C VAL A 160 -11.52 -8.09 12.68
N GLY A 161 -10.32 -8.54 12.31
CA GLY A 161 -10.11 -9.88 11.74
C GLY A 161 -9.87 -9.98 10.23
N ILE A 162 -9.15 -9.03 9.60
CA ILE A 162 -8.67 -9.21 8.22
C ILE A 162 -7.37 -10.04 8.23
N GLY A 163 -7.50 -11.31 8.60
CA GLY A 163 -6.47 -12.34 8.37
C GLY A 163 -6.80 -13.15 7.10
N PRO A 164 -5.86 -13.96 6.58
CA PRO A 164 -6.20 -14.91 5.51
C PRO A 164 -7.40 -15.73 5.99
N LYS A 165 -8.46 -15.81 5.18
CA LYS A 165 -9.62 -16.67 5.46
C LYS A 165 -9.13 -18.10 5.65
N ILE A 166 -8.79 -18.46 6.88
CA ILE A 166 -8.60 -19.85 7.26
C ILE A 166 -10.00 -20.44 7.16
N PHE A 167 -10.16 -21.39 6.24
CA PHE A 167 -11.32 -22.25 6.13
C PHE A 167 -11.77 -22.66 7.54
N SER A 168 -12.93 -22.19 7.96
CA SER A 168 -13.66 -22.85 9.03
C SER A 168 -14.10 -24.19 8.46
N ILE A 169 -13.27 -25.21 8.67
CA ILE A 169 -13.64 -26.59 8.45
C ILE A 169 -14.88 -26.83 9.29
N MET A 170 -16.00 -27.06 8.61
CA MET A 170 -17.20 -27.58 9.23
C MET A 170 -16.84 -28.89 9.92
N PHE A 171 -16.73 -28.90 11.24
CA PHE A 171 -16.99 -30.11 12.02
C PHE A 171 -18.51 -30.30 12.07
N GLY A 172 -19.05 -30.77 10.94
CA GLY A 172 -20.26 -31.57 10.94
C GLY A 172 -19.87 -32.97 11.37
N GLY A 173 -20.37 -33.42 12.52
CA GLY A 173 -20.10 -34.77 13.01
C GLY A 173 -20.73 -35.04 14.35
N ARG A 174 -22.06 -35.12 14.38
CA ARG A 174 -22.78 -35.92 15.38
C ARG A 174 -22.24 -37.34 15.37
N SER A 175 -21.94 -37.89 16.54
CA SER A 175 -22.36 -39.23 16.98
C SER A 175 -22.34 -39.22 18.51
#